data_AF-A0AAW9J761-F1
#
_entry.id   AF-A0AAW9J761-F1
#
_cell.length_a   1.000
_cell.length_b   1.000
_cell.length_c   1.000
_cell.angle_alpha   90.00
_cell.angle_beta   90.00
_cell.angle_gamma   90.00
#
_symmetry.space_group_name_H-M   'P 1'
#
loop_
_entity.id
_entity.type
_entity.pdbx_description
1 polymer ?
#
loop_
_entity_poly.entity_id
_entity_poly.type
_entity_poly.pdbx_seq_one_letter_code
_entity_poly.pdbx_strand_id
1 'polypeptide(L)'
;MNSLLVRKIIDESGPTVDWLQENGCELNLVDAGTGGGYEHIGKPATLHGYKEGGTVAINKLIESFKSKGGDVRFGTPANELIKDSDGKVTGVKATKPDGSTLNVNAKAVIIATGGFGGNDEMLKEYIGDSYTKGEIAQNTGDGIKMAWDAGADKYGTDVAQYFWEKFTDEENAKLAEAIGDASYILPNLSKFPNLRVNKLGQRFSDETKATLYSIHGAEISAQPEQTEYVIIDSNMLDKVKVSGTAAIEEQFGKWKDNPQSFMEFNEPNDTAMFLEEEHTPVDYAALLDKALGTGAVFKSDTLEGLAKEMGVDESKFVASVKQYNDSIKNGKDELFFSNPSRFISVDKAPYYAVKFSARNLGTLGGISIN
;
A
#
# COMPACT_ATOMS: atom_id res chain seq x y z
N MET A 1 -19.47 0.73 -9.57
CA MET A 1 -18.76 -0.57 -9.76
C MET A 1 -19.31 -1.23 -11.03
N ASN A 2 -18.47 -1.57 -12.01
CA ASN A 2 -18.88 -2.29 -13.22
C ASN A 2 -18.84 -3.80 -12.93
N SER A 3 -20.00 -4.40 -12.62
CA SER A 3 -20.08 -5.81 -12.23
C SER A 3 -19.73 -6.79 -13.35
N LEU A 4 -19.92 -6.41 -14.63
CA LEU A 4 -19.53 -7.26 -15.76
C LEU A 4 -18.01 -7.34 -15.90
N LEU A 5 -17.32 -6.21 -15.71
CA LEU A 5 -15.86 -6.19 -15.69
C LEU A 5 -15.30 -7.02 -14.53
N VAL A 6 -15.88 -6.89 -13.33
CA VAL A 6 -15.51 -7.73 -12.17
C VAL A 6 -15.72 -9.22 -12.48
N ARG A 7 -16.87 -9.58 -13.07
CA ARG A 7 -17.14 -10.96 -13.46
C ARG A 7 -16.10 -11.48 -14.46
N LYS A 8 -15.74 -10.66 -15.45
CA LYS A 8 -14.72 -11.01 -16.43
C LYS A 8 -13.34 -11.22 -15.80
N ILE A 9 -12.92 -10.37 -14.86
CA ILE A 9 -11.66 -10.57 -14.12
C ILE A 9 -11.67 -11.92 -13.39
N ILE A 10 -12.78 -12.26 -12.73
CA ILE A 10 -12.91 -13.54 -12.02
C ILE A 10 -12.84 -14.72 -13.00
N ASP A 11 -13.63 -14.68 -14.08
CA ASP A 11 -13.71 -15.78 -15.05
C ASP A 11 -12.39 -15.99 -15.81
N GLU A 12 -11.63 -14.91 -16.08
CA GLU A 12 -10.36 -14.95 -16.82
C GLU A 12 -9.13 -15.15 -15.90
N SER A 13 -9.28 -15.10 -14.58
CA SER A 13 -8.15 -15.15 -13.64
C SER A 13 -7.28 -16.42 -13.77
N GLY A 14 -7.91 -17.60 -13.79
CA GLY A 14 -7.22 -18.88 -13.97
C GLY A 14 -6.52 -19.00 -15.33
N PRO A 15 -7.24 -18.82 -16.47
CA PRO A 15 -6.62 -18.81 -17.80
C PRO A 15 -5.48 -17.78 -17.95
N THR A 16 -5.56 -16.65 -17.25
CA THR A 16 -4.47 -15.65 -17.24
C THR A 16 -3.23 -16.18 -16.52
N VAL A 17 -3.39 -16.90 -15.40
CA VAL A 17 -2.27 -17.56 -14.71
C VAL A 17 -1.62 -18.62 -15.60
N ASP A 18 -2.42 -19.45 -16.27
CA ASP A 18 -1.93 -20.46 -17.21
C ASP A 18 -1.14 -19.80 -18.35
N TRP A 19 -1.69 -18.73 -18.94
CA TRP A 19 -1.02 -17.97 -20.00
C TRP A 19 0.29 -17.34 -19.51
N LEU A 20 0.35 -16.79 -18.29
CA LEU A 20 1.59 -16.27 -17.72
C LEU A 20 2.67 -17.37 -17.63
N GLN A 21 2.31 -18.56 -17.16
CA GLN A 21 3.22 -19.70 -17.06
C GLN A 21 3.70 -20.19 -18.44
N GLU A 22 2.81 -20.28 -19.43
CA GLU A 22 3.16 -20.61 -20.82
C GLU A 22 4.15 -19.60 -21.45
N ASN A 23 4.16 -18.36 -20.96
CA ASN A 23 5.08 -17.31 -21.38
C ASN A 23 6.28 -17.13 -20.44
N GLY A 24 6.55 -18.12 -19.59
CA GLY A 24 7.77 -18.20 -18.79
C GLY A 24 7.72 -17.44 -17.45
N CYS A 25 6.55 -17.00 -17.00
CA CYS A 25 6.38 -16.41 -15.68
C CYS A 25 6.06 -17.51 -14.66
N GLU A 26 7.03 -17.84 -13.79
CA GLU A 26 6.78 -18.80 -12.70
C GLU A 26 6.04 -18.12 -11.55
N LEU A 27 4.97 -18.78 -11.07
CA LEU A 27 4.07 -18.30 -10.02
C LEU A 27 3.93 -19.36 -8.93
N ASN A 28 3.92 -18.94 -7.67
CA ASN A 28 3.58 -19.77 -6.52
C ASN A 28 2.16 -19.47 -6.08
N LEU A 29 1.30 -20.49 -5.99
CA LEU A 29 0.01 -20.39 -5.31
C LEU A 29 0.24 -20.50 -3.81
N VAL A 30 -0.03 -19.42 -3.07
CA VAL A 30 0.19 -19.32 -1.62
C VAL A 30 -1.09 -18.95 -0.89
N ASP A 31 -1.09 -19.13 0.44
CA ASP A 31 -2.18 -18.65 1.29
C ASP A 31 -2.28 -17.12 1.15
N ALA A 32 -3.50 -16.58 1.10
CA ALA A 32 -3.67 -15.13 0.97
C ALA A 32 -3.14 -14.34 2.19
N GLY A 33 -2.93 -15.02 3.32
CA GLY A 33 -2.25 -14.47 4.49
C GLY A 33 -0.72 -14.44 4.38
N THR A 34 -0.09 -15.08 3.39
CA THR A 34 1.37 -15.15 3.24
C THR A 34 2.03 -13.76 3.18
N GLY A 35 1.37 -12.78 2.56
CA GLY A 35 1.81 -11.37 2.51
C GLY A 35 1.47 -10.54 3.76
N GLY A 36 1.16 -11.17 4.89
CA GLY A 36 0.80 -10.49 6.15
C GLY A 36 -0.66 -10.07 6.28
N GLY A 37 -1.52 -10.43 5.33
CA GLY A 37 -2.97 -10.26 5.44
C GLY A 37 -3.60 -11.28 6.39
N TYR A 38 -3.33 -11.20 7.70
CA TYR A 38 -3.59 -12.26 8.67
C TYR A 38 -5.05 -12.72 8.78
N GLU A 39 -6.01 -11.85 8.46
CA GLU A 39 -7.43 -12.20 8.35
C GLU A 39 -7.74 -13.19 7.22
N HIS A 40 -6.82 -13.36 6.28
CA HIS A 40 -6.91 -14.30 5.18
C HIS A 40 -6.27 -15.66 5.48
N ILE A 41 -5.59 -15.79 6.63
CA ILE A 41 -5.00 -17.05 7.06
C ILE A 41 -6.06 -18.16 7.07
N GLY A 42 -5.79 -19.24 6.33
CA GLY A 42 -6.64 -20.43 6.31
C GLY A 42 -7.88 -20.29 5.44
N LYS A 43 -8.05 -19.15 4.75
CA LYS A 43 -8.96 -19.03 3.62
C LYS A 43 -8.37 -19.77 2.40
N PRO A 44 -9.18 -20.06 1.36
CA PRO A 44 -8.66 -20.67 0.15
C PRO A 44 -7.47 -19.89 -0.42
N ALA A 45 -6.43 -20.61 -0.84
CA ALA A 45 -5.29 -20.01 -1.52
C ALA A 45 -5.76 -19.39 -2.83
N THR A 46 -5.70 -18.06 -2.92
CA THR A 46 -6.08 -17.29 -4.11
C THR A 46 -4.96 -16.36 -4.59
N LEU A 47 -3.84 -16.28 -3.86
CA LEU A 47 -2.71 -15.43 -4.19
C LEU A 47 -1.70 -16.20 -5.05
N HIS A 48 -1.44 -15.70 -6.25
CA HIS A 48 -0.39 -16.19 -7.15
C HIS A 48 0.74 -15.18 -7.19
N GLY A 49 1.78 -15.41 -6.38
CA GLY A 49 2.95 -14.53 -6.31
C GLY A 49 4.02 -14.95 -7.30
N TYR A 50 4.71 -13.98 -7.92
CA TYR A 50 5.85 -14.28 -8.80
C TYR A 50 6.96 -14.99 -8.04
N LYS A 51 7.45 -16.12 -8.55
CA LYS A 51 8.52 -16.88 -7.90
C LYS A 51 9.88 -16.18 -8.00
N GLU A 52 10.14 -15.50 -9.11
CA GLU A 52 11.41 -14.79 -9.38
C GLU A 52 11.26 -13.27 -9.42
N GLY A 53 10.08 -12.75 -9.07
CA GLY A 53 9.79 -11.31 -9.03
C GLY A 53 9.22 -10.73 -10.32
N GLY A 54 8.54 -9.60 -10.17
CA GLY A 54 7.84 -8.93 -11.27
C GLY A 54 8.76 -8.44 -12.39
N THR A 55 10.00 -8.05 -12.06
CA THR A 55 10.99 -7.64 -13.08
C THR A 55 11.40 -8.81 -13.98
N VAL A 56 11.56 -10.01 -13.41
CA VAL A 56 11.85 -11.21 -14.20
C VAL A 56 10.64 -11.56 -15.07
N ALA A 57 9.43 -11.55 -14.49
CA ALA A 57 8.20 -11.83 -15.23
C ALA A 57 8.00 -10.88 -16.42
N ILE A 58 8.15 -9.56 -16.25
CA ILE A 58 7.96 -8.62 -17.36
C ILE A 58 9.02 -8.80 -18.46
N ASN A 59 10.27 -9.11 -18.11
CA ASN A 59 11.31 -9.42 -19.09
C ASN A 59 10.98 -10.68 -19.89
N LYS A 60 10.47 -11.73 -19.25
CA LYS A 60 10.00 -12.96 -19.93
C LYS A 60 8.85 -12.68 -20.88
N LEU A 61 7.90 -11.84 -20.49
CA LEU A 61 6.79 -11.43 -21.37
C LEU A 61 7.28 -10.63 -22.58
N ILE A 62 8.25 -9.72 -22.40
CA ILE A 62 8.88 -8.97 -23.50
C ILE A 62 9.62 -9.91 -24.46
N GLU A 63 10.38 -10.87 -23.94
CA GLU A 63 11.08 -11.89 -24.73
C GLU A 63 10.11 -12.76 -25.52
N SER A 64 9.04 -13.23 -24.86
CA SER A 64 7.99 -14.02 -25.52
C SER A 64 7.32 -13.22 -26.64
N PHE A 65 6.95 -11.96 -26.39
CA PHE A 65 6.35 -11.09 -27.40
C PHE A 65 7.28 -10.90 -28.62
N LYS A 66 8.57 -10.64 -28.38
CA LYS A 66 9.57 -10.50 -29.46
C LYS A 66 9.76 -11.80 -30.24
N SER A 67 9.81 -12.96 -29.57
CA SER A 67 9.99 -14.25 -30.24
C SER A 67 8.82 -14.61 -31.17
N LYS A 68 7.63 -14.06 -30.91
CA LYS A 68 6.42 -14.17 -31.75
C LYS A 68 6.35 -13.08 -32.84
N GLY A 69 7.44 -12.34 -33.07
CA GLY A 69 7.55 -11.29 -34.09
C GLY A 69 7.05 -9.91 -33.65
N GLY A 70 6.80 -9.72 -32.36
CA GLY A 70 6.45 -8.42 -31.79
C GLY A 70 7.62 -7.42 -31.84
N ASP A 71 7.32 -6.16 -32.12
CA ASP A 71 8.29 -5.06 -32.11
C ASP A 71 8.13 -4.23 -30.84
N VAL A 72 9.21 -4.06 -30.08
CA VAL A 72 9.24 -3.30 -28.83
C VAL A 72 10.21 -2.14 -28.96
N ARG A 73 9.70 -0.92 -28.78
CA ARG A 73 10.47 0.32 -28.91
C ARG A 73 10.46 1.09 -27.60
N PHE A 74 11.57 1.01 -26.85
CA PHE A 74 11.78 1.80 -25.65
C PHE A 74 12.16 3.25 -25.99
N GLY A 75 11.99 4.17 -25.04
CA GLY A 75 12.28 5.60 -25.27
C GLY A 75 11.46 6.21 -26.41
N THR A 76 10.29 5.63 -26.71
CA THR A 76 9.43 6.02 -27.84
C THR A 76 8.02 6.34 -27.34
N PRO A 77 7.81 7.43 -26.56
CA PRO A 77 6.50 7.77 -26.04
C PRO A 77 5.52 8.06 -27.17
N ALA A 78 4.32 7.47 -27.09
CA ALA A 78 3.17 7.83 -27.91
C ALA A 78 2.59 9.17 -27.42
N ASN A 79 2.30 10.07 -28.35
CA ASN A 79 1.88 11.44 -28.04
C ASN A 79 0.46 11.76 -28.52
N GLU A 80 0.00 11.13 -29.61
CA GLU A 80 -1.28 11.47 -30.23
C GLU A 80 -1.87 10.27 -30.99
N LEU A 81 -3.19 10.07 -30.92
CA LEU A 81 -3.90 9.12 -31.79
C LEU A 81 -4.15 9.74 -33.17
N ILE A 82 -3.78 9.02 -34.23
CA ILE A 82 -4.06 9.42 -35.61
C ILE A 82 -5.50 8.99 -35.94
N LYS A 83 -6.31 9.93 -36.43
CA LYS A 83 -7.71 9.70 -36.82
C LYS A 83 -7.92 10.01 -38.31
N ASP A 84 -8.82 9.28 -38.96
CA ASP A 84 -9.33 9.67 -40.28
C ASP A 84 -10.46 10.72 -40.18
N SER A 85 -11.04 11.09 -41.32
CA SER A 85 -12.10 12.10 -41.40
C SER A 85 -13.38 11.70 -40.66
N ASP A 86 -13.60 10.40 -40.46
CA ASP A 86 -14.78 9.86 -39.79
C ASP A 86 -14.54 9.68 -38.27
N GLY A 87 -13.36 10.08 -37.79
CA GLY A 87 -12.97 9.99 -36.39
C GLY A 87 -12.41 8.62 -35.98
N LYS A 88 -12.26 7.69 -36.92
CA LYS A 88 -11.73 6.35 -36.63
C LYS A 88 -10.21 6.43 -36.40
N VAL A 89 -9.74 5.80 -35.33
CA VAL A 89 -8.31 5.67 -35.04
C VAL A 89 -7.63 4.78 -36.09
N THR A 90 -6.58 5.31 -36.72
CA THR A 90 -5.80 4.67 -37.79
C THR A 90 -4.32 4.57 -37.48
N GLY A 91 -3.89 4.97 -36.28
CA GLY A 91 -2.51 4.87 -35.86
C GLY A 91 -2.17 5.71 -34.64
N VAL A 92 -0.88 5.86 -34.39
CA VAL A 92 -0.33 6.67 -33.31
C VAL A 92 0.87 7.47 -33.81
N LYS A 93 0.98 8.71 -33.36
CA LYS A 93 2.19 9.51 -33.49
C LYS A 93 3.01 9.37 -32.20
N ALA A 94 4.28 9.06 -32.34
CA ALA A 94 5.22 8.91 -31.26
C ALA A 94 6.48 9.76 -31.51
N THR A 95 7.26 9.95 -30.45
CA THR A 95 8.56 10.64 -30.53
C THR A 95 9.68 9.63 -30.39
N LYS A 96 10.64 9.61 -31.31
CA LYS A 96 11.82 8.73 -31.24
C LYS A 96 12.84 9.25 -30.22
N PRO A 97 13.82 8.43 -29.80
CA PRO A 97 14.90 8.87 -28.93
C PRO A 97 15.72 10.07 -29.48
N ASP A 98 15.78 10.22 -30.81
CA ASP A 98 16.44 11.35 -31.48
C ASP A 98 15.59 12.64 -31.54
N GLY A 99 14.40 12.63 -30.94
CA GLY A 99 13.44 13.74 -30.91
C GLY A 99 12.58 13.87 -32.16
N SER A 100 12.81 13.08 -33.21
CA SER A 100 12.00 13.16 -34.44
C SER A 100 10.73 12.32 -34.36
N THR A 101 9.73 12.70 -35.14
CA THR A 101 8.40 12.07 -35.14
C THR A 101 8.42 10.70 -35.82
N LEU A 102 7.68 9.75 -35.25
CA LEU A 102 7.37 8.44 -35.79
C LEU A 102 5.85 8.28 -35.91
N ASN A 103 5.35 8.08 -37.12
CA ASN A 103 3.95 7.70 -37.34
C ASN A 103 3.86 6.18 -37.52
N VAL A 104 3.04 5.53 -36.71
CA VAL A 104 2.74 4.10 -36.83
C VAL A 104 1.27 3.96 -37.23
N ASN A 105 1.04 3.56 -38.49
CA ASN A 105 -0.30 3.24 -38.97
C ASN A 105 -0.73 1.87 -38.45
N ALA A 106 -1.94 1.77 -37.90
CA ALA A 106 -2.46 0.56 -37.30
C ALA A 106 -3.98 0.46 -37.52
N LYS A 107 -4.49 -0.77 -37.58
CA LYS A 107 -5.94 -1.03 -37.64
C LYS A 107 -6.61 -0.89 -36.27
N ALA A 108 -5.84 -1.04 -35.20
CA ALA A 108 -6.26 -0.93 -33.81
C ALA A 108 -5.11 -0.39 -32.97
N VAL A 109 -5.43 0.37 -31.94
CA VAL A 109 -4.49 0.89 -30.94
C VAL A 109 -5.03 0.48 -29.57
N ILE A 110 -4.18 -0.12 -28.74
CA ILE A 110 -4.50 -0.51 -27.37
C ILE A 110 -3.75 0.42 -26.42
N ILE A 111 -4.47 1.12 -25.55
CA ILE A 111 -3.88 1.97 -24.51
C ILE A 111 -3.75 1.13 -23.24
N ALA A 112 -2.51 0.82 -22.86
CA ALA A 112 -2.15 0.03 -21.68
C ALA A 112 -1.09 0.75 -20.83
N THR A 113 -1.32 2.04 -20.57
CA THR A 113 -0.30 2.99 -20.08
C THR A 113 -0.30 3.21 -18.57
N GLY A 114 -1.07 2.43 -17.80
CA GLY A 114 -1.25 2.67 -16.37
C GLY A 114 -2.09 3.92 -16.07
N GLY A 115 -1.92 4.46 -14.87
CA GLY A 115 -2.73 5.54 -14.31
C GLY A 115 -2.11 6.94 -14.39
N PHE A 116 -2.55 7.82 -13.48
CA PHE A 116 -2.04 9.20 -13.33
C PHE A 116 -1.56 9.52 -11.90
N GLY A 117 -1.25 8.49 -11.09
CA GLY A 117 -0.83 8.65 -9.69
C GLY A 117 0.50 9.41 -9.48
N GLY A 118 1.31 9.59 -10.52
CA GLY A 118 2.54 10.40 -10.49
C GLY A 118 2.33 11.87 -10.91
N ASN A 119 1.11 12.25 -11.30
CA ASN A 119 0.81 13.59 -11.80
C ASN A 119 0.06 14.42 -10.74
N ASP A 120 0.75 15.39 -10.13
CA ASP A 120 0.21 16.22 -9.05
C ASP A 120 -0.99 17.06 -9.49
N GLU A 121 -0.97 17.58 -10.72
CA GLU A 121 -2.07 18.38 -11.27
C GLU A 121 -3.33 17.54 -11.44
N MET A 122 -3.20 16.34 -12.04
CA MET A 122 -4.33 15.44 -12.22
C MET A 122 -4.82 14.84 -10.89
N LEU A 123 -3.92 14.51 -9.96
CA LEU A 123 -4.31 14.08 -8.62
C LEU A 123 -5.13 15.17 -7.93
N LYS A 124 -4.67 16.43 -7.97
CA LYS A 124 -5.39 17.56 -7.38
C LYS A 124 -6.74 17.81 -8.05
N GLU A 125 -6.81 17.70 -9.38
CA GLU A 125 -8.04 17.89 -10.15
C GLU A 125 -9.09 16.81 -9.87
N TYR A 126 -8.68 15.54 -9.87
CA TYR A 126 -9.62 14.41 -9.88
C TYR A 126 -9.80 13.71 -8.53
N ILE A 127 -8.75 13.62 -7.71
CA ILE A 127 -8.78 12.92 -6.41
C ILE A 127 -8.91 13.94 -5.26
N GLY A 128 -8.24 15.09 -5.37
CA GLY A 128 -8.19 16.13 -4.34
C GLY A 128 -6.81 16.28 -3.71
N ASP A 129 -6.77 16.75 -2.46
CA ASP A 129 -5.51 16.88 -1.70
C ASP A 129 -4.96 15.49 -1.35
N SER A 130 -3.96 15.03 -2.10
CA SER A 130 -3.25 13.77 -1.85
C SER A 130 -2.00 14.03 -1.01
N TYR A 131 -1.83 13.27 0.06
CA TYR A 131 -0.66 13.40 0.96
C TYR A 131 0.50 12.49 0.56
N THR A 132 0.21 11.49 -0.29
CA THR A 132 1.22 10.65 -0.94
C THR A 132 0.94 10.56 -2.44
N LYS A 133 1.99 10.41 -3.24
CA LYS A 133 1.89 10.10 -4.67
C LYS A 133 1.65 8.61 -4.87
N GLY A 134 1.15 8.24 -6.05
CA GLY A 134 1.13 6.85 -6.50
C GLY A 134 2.55 6.26 -6.56
N GLU A 135 2.68 4.98 -6.22
CA GLU A 135 3.98 4.30 -6.11
C GLU A 135 4.80 4.27 -7.41
N ILE A 136 4.13 4.37 -8.57
CA ILE A 136 4.78 4.48 -9.87
C ILE A 136 4.72 5.94 -10.34
N ALA A 137 5.75 6.73 -10.00
CA ALA A 137 5.81 8.16 -10.32
C ALA A 137 5.79 8.46 -11.84
N GLN A 138 6.15 7.48 -12.69
CA GLN A 138 6.10 7.62 -14.15
C GLN A 138 4.67 7.53 -14.71
N ASN A 139 3.68 7.13 -13.91
CA ASN A 139 2.28 7.11 -14.32
C ASN A 139 1.70 8.52 -14.28
N THR A 140 1.84 9.26 -15.38
CA THR A 140 1.50 10.69 -15.51
C THR A 140 0.17 10.95 -16.24
N GLY A 141 -0.55 9.89 -16.62
CA GLY A 141 -1.86 9.99 -17.29
C GLY A 141 -1.79 10.27 -18.79
N ASP A 142 -0.63 10.12 -19.45
CA ASP A 142 -0.47 10.53 -20.85
C ASP A 142 -1.37 9.74 -21.81
N GLY A 143 -1.47 8.42 -21.65
CA GLY A 143 -2.39 7.60 -22.44
C GLY A 143 -3.87 7.87 -22.15
N ILE A 144 -4.20 8.24 -20.90
CA ILE A 144 -5.56 8.60 -20.51
C ILE A 144 -5.97 9.90 -21.21
N LYS A 145 -5.11 10.93 -21.17
CA LYS A 145 -5.33 12.20 -21.89
C LYS A 145 -5.45 11.97 -23.39
N MET A 146 -4.57 11.17 -24.00
CA MET A 146 -4.68 10.82 -25.42
C MET A 146 -6.05 10.20 -25.78
N ALA A 147 -6.61 9.36 -24.90
CA ALA A 147 -7.92 8.77 -25.13
C ALA A 147 -9.04 9.81 -25.03
N TRP A 148 -9.01 10.66 -24.00
CA TRP A 148 -9.99 11.72 -23.79
C TRP A 148 -9.98 12.76 -24.91
N ASP A 149 -8.79 13.18 -25.35
CA ASP A 149 -8.60 14.08 -26.51
C ASP A 149 -9.14 13.46 -27.81
N ALA A 150 -9.15 12.13 -27.90
CA ALA A 150 -9.75 11.41 -29.01
C ALA A 150 -11.28 11.26 -28.91
N GLY A 151 -11.88 11.62 -27.78
CA GLY A 151 -13.32 11.59 -27.53
C GLY A 151 -13.79 10.41 -26.65
N ALA A 152 -12.89 9.71 -25.97
CA ALA A 152 -13.27 8.66 -25.02
C ALA A 152 -13.88 9.26 -23.75
N ASP A 153 -14.90 8.60 -23.21
CA ASP A 153 -15.52 9.01 -21.94
C ASP A 153 -14.59 8.78 -20.75
N LYS A 154 -14.78 9.63 -19.72
CA LYS A 154 -14.14 9.48 -18.41
C LYS A 154 -14.94 8.51 -17.54
N TYR A 155 -14.27 7.67 -16.76
CA TYR A 155 -14.93 6.82 -15.76
C TYR A 155 -14.08 6.66 -14.50
N GLY A 156 -14.69 6.84 -13.33
CA GLY A 156 -14.06 6.62 -12.02
C GLY A 156 -12.81 7.47 -11.75
N THR A 157 -12.72 8.66 -12.36
CA THR A 157 -11.53 9.52 -12.24
C THR A 157 -11.23 9.93 -10.80
N ASP A 158 -12.24 9.92 -9.94
CA ASP A 158 -12.19 10.19 -8.51
C ASP A 158 -11.79 8.98 -7.64
N VAL A 159 -11.39 7.87 -8.26
CA VAL A 159 -11.05 6.63 -7.56
C VAL A 159 -9.54 6.35 -7.58
N ALA A 160 -8.93 6.41 -6.40
CA ALA A 160 -7.57 5.95 -6.14
C ALA A 160 -7.57 4.68 -5.27
N GLN A 161 -6.53 3.87 -5.43
CA GLN A 161 -6.28 2.71 -4.59
C GLN A 161 -5.31 3.10 -3.47
N TYR A 162 -5.75 3.00 -2.23
CA TYR A 162 -4.91 3.11 -1.06
C TYR A 162 -4.61 1.72 -0.49
N PHE A 163 -3.39 1.54 0.02
CA PHE A 163 -2.93 0.25 0.55
C PHE A 163 -2.03 0.48 1.74
N TRP A 164 -2.60 0.26 2.92
CA TRP A 164 -1.93 0.43 4.20
C TRP A 164 -1.37 1.85 4.36
N GLU A 165 -0.31 1.96 5.14
CA GLU A 165 0.29 3.20 5.59
C GLU A 165 1.76 3.30 5.12
N LYS A 166 2.28 4.53 5.03
CA LYS A 166 3.69 4.81 4.77
C LYS A 166 4.11 6.11 5.44
N PHE A 167 5.41 6.28 5.64
CA PHE A 167 5.98 7.61 5.86
C PHE A 167 5.96 8.41 4.55
N THR A 168 5.79 9.73 4.67
CA THR A 168 6.02 10.64 3.54
C THR A 168 7.49 10.63 3.11
N ASP A 169 7.79 11.12 1.90
CA ASP A 169 9.17 11.17 1.41
C ASP A 169 10.08 12.03 2.31
N GLU A 170 9.56 13.12 2.87
CA GLU A 170 10.29 13.98 3.81
C GLU A 170 10.58 13.27 5.14
N GLU A 171 9.57 12.59 5.72
CA GLU A 171 9.73 11.81 6.95
C GLU A 171 10.72 10.65 6.74
N ASN A 172 10.62 9.93 5.62
CA ASN A 172 11.56 8.86 5.27
C ASN A 172 12.99 9.36 5.17
N ALA A 173 13.23 10.51 4.52
CA ALA A 173 14.58 11.07 4.41
C ALA A 173 15.19 11.39 5.79
N LYS A 174 14.40 12.00 6.68
CA LYS A 174 14.83 12.33 8.05
C LYS A 174 15.02 11.07 8.92
N LEU A 175 14.16 10.07 8.76
CA LEU A 175 14.31 8.78 9.45
C LEU A 175 15.57 8.05 9.00
N ALA A 176 15.86 8.01 7.70
CA ALA A 176 17.08 7.42 7.16
C ALA A 176 18.33 8.14 7.69
N GLU A 177 18.30 9.48 7.84
CA GLU A 177 19.40 10.22 8.47
C GLU A 177 19.57 9.86 9.96
N ALA A 178 18.46 9.73 10.70
CA ALA A 178 18.48 9.51 12.15
C ALA A 178 18.85 8.07 12.55
N ILE A 179 18.32 7.08 11.83
CA ILE A 179 18.39 5.66 12.21
C ILE A 179 18.77 4.72 11.05
N GLY A 180 19.09 5.25 9.86
CA GLY A 180 19.51 4.44 8.71
C GLY A 180 18.46 3.41 8.29
N ASP A 181 18.92 2.21 7.95
CA ASP A 181 18.07 1.10 7.51
C ASP A 181 17.10 0.62 8.61
N ALA A 182 17.31 0.98 9.88
CA ALA A 182 16.35 0.68 10.93
C ALA A 182 15.01 1.42 10.75
N SER A 183 14.94 2.41 9.87
CA SER A 183 13.67 3.03 9.48
C SER A 183 12.69 2.06 8.82
N TYR A 184 13.18 1.05 8.08
CA TYR A 184 12.34 0.07 7.38
C TYR A 184 11.55 -0.86 8.31
N ILE A 185 11.99 -1.00 9.57
CA ILE A 185 11.31 -1.87 10.53
C ILE A 185 10.29 -1.13 11.41
N LEU A 186 10.26 0.22 11.41
CA LEU A 186 9.27 0.97 12.18
C LEU A 186 7.81 0.66 11.78
N PRO A 187 7.47 0.49 10.48
CA PRO A 187 6.12 0.08 10.08
C PRO A 187 5.70 -1.28 10.65
N ASN A 188 6.62 -2.15 11.08
CA ASN A 188 6.25 -3.43 11.71
C ASN A 188 5.44 -3.23 13.00
N LEU A 189 5.66 -2.13 13.73
CA LEU A 189 4.88 -1.80 14.93
C LEU A 189 3.40 -1.53 14.63
N SER A 190 3.05 -1.20 13.39
CA SER A 190 1.68 -0.95 12.98
C SER A 190 0.90 -2.22 12.64
N LYS A 191 1.55 -3.38 12.46
CA LYS A 191 0.89 -4.65 12.11
C LYS A 191 0.01 -5.22 13.23
N PHE A 192 0.10 -4.64 14.42
CA PHE A 192 -0.62 -5.08 15.62
C PHE A 192 -1.83 -4.18 15.88
N PRO A 193 -2.82 -4.69 16.63
CA PRO A 193 -3.95 -3.91 17.13
C PRO A 193 -3.49 -2.97 18.26
N ASN A 194 -2.63 -2.02 17.91
CA ASN A 194 -2.30 -0.85 18.71
C ASN A 194 -3.40 0.19 18.56
N LEU A 195 -3.60 1.04 19.57
CA LEU A 195 -4.49 2.18 19.45
C LEU A 195 -4.04 3.08 18.29
N ARG A 196 -4.99 3.46 17.43
CA ARG A 196 -4.78 4.37 16.30
C ARG A 196 -5.67 5.60 16.44
N VAL A 197 -5.11 6.78 16.21
CA VAL A 197 -5.87 8.04 16.22
C VAL A 197 -5.56 8.90 15.01
N ASN A 198 -6.53 9.66 14.52
CA ASN A 198 -6.33 10.64 13.45
C ASN A 198 -5.81 11.99 13.98
N LYS A 199 -5.67 12.99 13.10
CA LYS A 199 -5.26 14.37 13.46
C LYS A 199 -6.20 15.10 14.43
N LEU A 200 -7.40 14.59 14.69
CA LEU A 200 -8.33 15.13 15.67
C LEU A 200 -8.19 14.45 17.05
N GLY A 201 -7.25 13.51 17.21
CA GLY A 201 -7.09 12.73 18.43
C GLY A 201 -8.19 11.67 18.60
N GLN A 202 -8.87 11.27 17.53
CA GLN A 202 -10.00 10.34 17.57
C GLN A 202 -9.62 8.99 16.94
N ARG A 203 -10.05 7.89 17.56
CA ARG A 203 -10.10 6.59 16.86
C ARG A 203 -11.02 6.69 15.65
N PHE A 204 -10.73 5.90 14.62
CA PHE A 204 -11.48 5.96 13.36
C PHE A 204 -11.72 4.60 12.69
N SER A 205 -11.13 3.51 13.18
CA SER A 205 -11.29 2.17 12.61
C SER A 205 -11.17 1.07 13.67
N ASP A 206 -11.46 -0.16 13.25
CA ASP A 206 -11.20 -1.38 14.03
C ASP A 206 -9.70 -1.76 13.90
N GLU A 207 -8.92 -1.56 14.96
CA GLU A 207 -7.47 -1.80 14.95
C GLU A 207 -7.12 -3.28 14.79
N THR A 208 -8.07 -4.20 14.99
CA THR A 208 -7.87 -5.63 14.70
C THR A 208 -7.82 -5.95 13.21
N LYS A 209 -8.21 -4.99 12.36
CA LYS A 209 -8.23 -5.06 10.89
C LYS A 209 -7.07 -4.31 10.22
N ALA A 210 -6.10 -3.82 10.99
CA ALA A 210 -4.97 -3.05 10.46
C ALA A 210 -4.21 -3.73 9.31
N THR A 211 -4.21 -5.07 9.26
CA THR A 211 -3.56 -5.84 8.18
C THR A 211 -4.47 -6.23 7.02
N LEU A 212 -5.73 -5.78 7.02
CA LEU A 212 -6.53 -5.69 5.80
C LEU A 212 -6.11 -4.44 5.02
N TYR A 213 -4.93 -4.50 4.42
CA TYR A 213 -4.20 -3.35 3.88
C TYR A 213 -5.05 -2.42 3.01
N SER A 214 -5.89 -2.94 2.10
CA SER A 214 -6.74 -2.09 1.25
C SER A 214 -7.87 -1.39 2.02
N ILE A 215 -8.39 -2.03 3.07
CA ILE A 215 -9.40 -1.42 3.93
C ILE A 215 -8.75 -0.36 4.79
N HIS A 216 -7.68 -0.71 5.50
CA HIS A 216 -6.98 0.22 6.39
C HIS A 216 -6.45 1.44 5.64
N GLY A 217 -5.82 1.24 4.47
CA GLY A 217 -5.37 2.34 3.62
C GLY A 217 -6.50 3.29 3.20
N ALA A 218 -7.69 2.76 2.92
CA ALA A 218 -8.88 3.56 2.60
C ALA A 218 -9.46 4.28 3.83
N GLU A 219 -9.38 3.67 5.01
CA GLU A 219 -9.79 4.31 6.27
C GLU A 219 -8.90 5.50 6.60
N ILE A 220 -7.57 5.37 6.44
CA ILE A 220 -6.62 6.47 6.63
C ILE A 220 -6.87 7.57 5.59
N SER A 221 -7.10 7.22 4.32
CA SER A 221 -7.29 8.22 3.26
C SER A 221 -8.56 9.06 3.45
N ALA A 222 -9.53 8.55 4.21
CA ALA A 222 -10.72 9.29 4.63
C ALA A 222 -10.50 10.18 5.88
N GLN A 223 -9.34 10.10 6.54
CA GLN A 223 -9.02 10.92 7.71
C GLN A 223 -8.48 12.30 7.33
N PRO A 224 -8.61 13.31 8.22
CA PRO A 224 -7.99 14.61 8.02
C PRO A 224 -6.50 14.48 7.76
N GLU A 225 -6.06 15.12 6.68
CA GLU A 225 -4.67 15.07 6.21
C GLU A 225 -4.16 13.66 5.85
N GLN A 226 -5.06 12.72 5.59
CA GLN A 226 -4.75 11.31 5.33
C GLN A 226 -3.74 10.72 6.32
N THR A 227 -3.83 11.13 7.59
CA THR A 227 -2.82 10.88 8.61
C THR A 227 -3.39 10.08 9.77
N GLU A 228 -2.58 9.15 10.26
CA GLU A 228 -2.82 8.45 11.51
C GLU A 228 -1.59 8.47 12.42
N TYR A 229 -1.84 8.20 13.70
CA TYR A 229 -0.83 7.99 14.72
C TYR A 229 -1.07 6.63 15.39
N VAL A 230 -0.07 5.75 15.32
CA VAL A 230 -0.03 4.49 16.06
C VAL A 230 0.56 4.78 17.44
N ILE A 231 -0.22 4.53 18.49
CA ILE A 231 0.14 4.82 19.87
C ILE A 231 0.74 3.57 20.53
N ILE A 232 1.91 3.74 21.14
CA ILE A 232 2.71 2.66 21.72
C ILE A 232 3.15 3.09 23.11
N ASP A 233 3.11 2.16 24.06
CA ASP A 233 3.55 2.39 25.43
C ASP A 233 4.80 1.58 25.79
N SER A 234 5.38 1.85 26.96
CA SER A 234 6.62 1.18 27.37
C SER A 234 6.42 -0.30 27.70
N ASN A 235 5.21 -0.75 28.06
CA ASN A 235 4.93 -2.16 28.29
C ASN A 235 5.08 -2.99 27.01
N MET A 236 4.56 -2.49 25.88
CA MET A 236 4.75 -3.15 24.58
C MET A 236 6.24 -3.20 24.21
N LEU A 237 6.94 -2.06 24.31
CA LEU A 237 8.35 -1.96 23.93
C LEU A 237 9.25 -2.86 24.78
N ASP A 238 9.00 -2.94 26.10
CA ASP A 238 9.74 -3.81 27.02
C ASP A 238 9.60 -5.30 26.62
N LYS A 239 8.41 -5.73 26.19
CA LYS A 239 8.18 -7.12 25.73
C LYS A 239 8.93 -7.41 24.43
N VAL A 240 8.81 -6.52 23.44
CA VAL A 240 9.43 -6.68 22.12
C VAL A 240 10.96 -6.68 22.21
N LYS A 241 11.52 -5.90 23.13
CA LYS A 241 12.96 -5.88 23.40
C LYS A 241 13.53 -7.21 23.91
N VAL A 242 12.70 -8.06 24.51
CA VAL A 242 13.14 -9.35 25.09
C VAL A 242 12.93 -10.51 24.12
N SER A 243 11.81 -10.54 23.39
CA SER A 243 11.39 -11.72 22.62
C SER A 243 10.91 -11.41 21.21
N GLY A 244 11.16 -10.20 20.70
CA GLY A 244 10.65 -9.76 19.42
C GLY A 244 9.13 -9.51 19.45
N THR A 245 8.56 -9.21 18.29
CA THR A 245 7.13 -8.90 18.17
C THR A 245 6.21 -10.11 18.39
N ALA A 246 6.74 -11.34 18.35
CA ALA A 246 6.01 -12.54 18.75
C ALA A 246 5.52 -12.50 20.21
N ALA A 247 6.12 -11.66 21.07
CA ALA A 247 5.64 -11.41 22.43
C ALA A 247 4.31 -10.65 22.49
N ILE A 248 3.91 -10.03 21.39
CA ILE A 248 2.64 -9.32 21.21
C ILE A 248 1.64 -10.27 20.55
N GLU A 249 1.95 -10.69 19.32
CA GLU A 249 1.18 -11.65 18.54
C GLU A 249 2.14 -12.33 17.56
N GLU A 250 2.18 -13.66 17.55
CA GLU A 250 2.93 -14.44 16.57
C GLU A 250 2.07 -14.57 15.30
N GLN A 251 2.35 -13.75 14.28
CA GLN A 251 1.48 -13.64 13.11
C GLN A 251 1.85 -14.67 12.03
N PHE A 252 3.12 -15.13 11.99
CA PHE A 252 3.60 -16.13 11.02
C PHE A 252 3.69 -17.57 11.56
N GLY A 253 3.27 -17.83 12.81
CA GLY A 253 3.38 -19.14 13.46
C GLY A 253 2.74 -20.30 12.70
N LYS A 254 1.67 -20.04 11.94
CA LYS A 254 1.01 -21.04 11.09
C LYS A 254 1.96 -21.74 10.11
N TRP A 255 2.92 -21.00 9.55
CA TRP A 255 3.79 -21.50 8.49
C TRP A 255 5.08 -22.12 8.99
N LYS A 256 5.25 -22.25 10.31
CA LYS A 256 6.45 -22.84 10.93
C LYS A 256 6.86 -24.19 10.33
N ASP A 257 5.89 -25.08 10.13
CA ASP A 257 6.14 -26.43 9.61
C ASP A 257 5.96 -26.53 8.08
N ASN A 258 5.46 -25.47 7.43
CA ASN A 258 5.21 -25.42 5.99
C ASN A 258 5.37 -23.98 5.46
N PRO A 259 6.62 -23.50 5.33
CA PRO A 259 6.89 -22.14 4.90
C PRO A 259 6.42 -21.91 3.46
N GLN A 260 5.93 -20.70 3.21
CA GLN A 260 5.49 -20.25 1.89
C GLN A 260 6.26 -19.00 1.52
N SER A 261 6.54 -18.85 0.22
CA SER A 261 7.19 -17.66 -0.26
C SER A 261 6.82 -17.28 -1.69
N PHE A 262 6.98 -16.00 -1.97
CA PHE A 262 6.93 -15.41 -3.30
C PHE A 262 7.75 -14.11 -3.30
N MET A 263 7.97 -13.53 -4.47
CA MET A 263 8.67 -12.26 -4.62
C MET A 263 7.66 -11.15 -4.91
N GLU A 264 7.63 -10.13 -4.08
CA GLU A 264 6.80 -8.92 -4.26
C GLU A 264 7.71 -7.71 -4.40
N PHE A 265 7.51 -6.86 -5.40
CA PHE A 265 8.42 -5.75 -5.70
C PHE A 265 9.90 -6.16 -5.87
N ASN A 266 10.15 -7.43 -6.19
CA ASN A 266 11.48 -8.09 -6.23
C ASN A 266 12.16 -8.24 -4.87
N GLU A 267 11.41 -8.09 -3.77
CA GLU A 267 11.82 -8.45 -2.42
C GLU A 267 11.14 -9.77 -2.00
N PRO A 268 11.82 -10.60 -1.18
CA PRO A 268 11.26 -11.85 -0.72
C PRO A 268 10.12 -11.60 0.29
N ASN A 269 8.93 -12.11 -0.02
CA ASN A 269 7.90 -12.38 0.96
C ASN A 269 8.04 -13.84 1.37
N ASP A 270 8.73 -14.10 2.48
CA ASP A 270 9.04 -15.45 2.95
C ASP A 270 8.60 -15.60 4.41
N THR A 271 7.65 -16.50 4.65
CA THR A 271 7.09 -16.70 5.99
C THR A 271 8.09 -17.26 7.00
N ALA A 272 9.14 -17.97 6.55
CA ALA A 272 10.19 -18.44 7.45
C ALA A 272 11.06 -17.27 7.92
N MET A 273 11.43 -16.37 6.99
CA MET A 273 12.14 -15.14 7.33
C MET A 273 11.31 -14.27 8.26
N PHE A 274 10.03 -14.04 7.95
CA PHE A 274 9.18 -13.22 8.79
C PHE A 274 8.94 -13.84 10.18
N LEU A 275 8.85 -15.17 10.28
CA LEU A 275 8.77 -15.84 11.58
C LEU A 275 10.07 -15.65 12.39
N GLU A 276 11.23 -15.70 11.76
CA GLU A 276 12.51 -15.40 12.43
C GLU A 276 12.58 -13.93 12.88
N GLU A 277 12.12 -13.00 12.02
CA GLU A 277 12.05 -11.57 12.34
C GLU A 277 11.13 -11.28 13.54
N GLU A 278 9.96 -11.92 13.61
CA GLU A 278 9.03 -11.75 14.74
C GLU A 278 9.63 -12.22 16.07
N HIS A 279 10.54 -13.20 16.05
CA HIS A 279 11.20 -13.73 17.24
C HIS A 279 12.54 -13.03 17.54
N THR A 280 12.96 -12.10 16.67
CA THR A 280 14.21 -11.35 16.84
C THR A 280 13.97 -10.17 17.78
N PRO A 281 14.67 -10.08 18.93
CA PRO A 281 14.51 -8.97 19.85
C PRO A 281 15.01 -7.65 19.25
N VAL A 282 14.21 -6.59 19.38
CA VAL A 282 14.55 -5.25 18.87
C VAL A 282 14.29 -4.21 19.96
N ASP A 283 15.28 -3.35 20.22
CA ASP A 283 15.14 -2.21 21.11
C ASP A 283 14.48 -1.02 20.39
N TYR A 284 13.17 -1.16 20.10
CA TYR A 284 12.41 -0.11 19.42
C TYR A 284 12.41 1.21 20.21
N ALA A 285 12.46 1.17 21.54
CA ALA A 285 12.53 2.40 22.35
C ALA A 285 13.76 3.24 21.98
N ALA A 286 14.93 2.60 21.85
CA ALA A 286 16.15 3.28 21.44
C ALA A 286 16.10 3.83 20.00
N LEU A 287 15.38 3.15 19.10
CA LEU A 287 15.17 3.63 17.73
C LEU A 287 14.21 4.82 17.67
N LEU A 288 13.08 4.72 18.38
CA LEU A 288 12.09 5.79 18.47
C LEU A 288 12.68 7.05 19.11
N ASP A 289 13.52 6.91 20.15
CA ASP A 289 14.22 8.03 20.79
C ASP A 289 15.17 8.75 19.83
N LYS A 290 15.88 8.02 18.97
CA LYS A 290 16.75 8.61 17.93
C LYS A 290 15.94 9.26 16.80
N ALA A 291 14.74 8.76 16.53
CA ALA A 291 13.85 9.25 15.49
C ALA A 291 13.02 10.47 15.93
N LEU A 292 13.16 10.97 17.16
CA LEU A 292 12.51 12.21 17.60
C LEU A 292 12.97 13.39 16.73
N GLY A 293 12.05 14.32 16.44
CA GLY A 293 12.34 15.49 15.60
C GLY A 293 12.30 15.23 14.09
N THR A 294 12.11 13.97 13.66
CA THR A 294 11.90 13.64 12.23
C THR A 294 10.54 14.08 11.71
N GLY A 295 9.58 14.37 12.60
CA GLY A 295 8.18 14.60 12.27
C GLY A 295 7.34 13.32 12.20
N ALA A 296 7.98 12.15 12.22
CA ALA A 296 7.33 10.84 12.22
C ALA A 296 7.16 10.24 13.61
N VAL A 297 7.98 10.62 14.60
CA VAL A 297 7.96 10.04 15.95
C VAL A 297 7.82 11.12 17.02
N PHE A 298 6.94 10.85 17.99
CA PHE A 298 6.62 11.72 19.12
C PHE A 298 6.70 10.93 20.42
N LYS A 299 7.03 11.60 21.53
CA LYS A 299 7.18 10.96 22.85
C LYS A 299 6.72 11.89 23.95
N SER A 300 6.09 11.34 24.99
CA SER A 300 5.87 12.04 26.24
C SER A 300 5.67 11.09 27.42
N ASP A 301 5.89 11.57 28.64
CA ASP A 301 5.62 10.82 29.87
C ASP A 301 4.14 10.89 30.29
N THR A 302 3.33 11.74 29.65
CA THR A 302 1.88 11.83 29.87
C THR A 302 1.11 11.82 28.55
N LEU A 303 -0.16 11.40 28.58
CA LEU A 303 -1.01 11.38 27.39
C LEU A 303 -1.30 12.80 26.89
N GLU A 304 -1.45 13.76 27.80
CA GLU A 304 -1.65 15.18 27.51
C GLU A 304 -0.41 15.78 26.82
N GLY A 305 0.78 15.42 27.33
CA GLY A 305 2.02 15.81 26.71
C GLY A 305 2.17 15.20 25.31
N LEU A 306 1.79 13.93 25.13
CA LEU A 306 1.86 13.28 23.81
C LEU A 306 0.89 13.93 22.82
N ALA A 307 -0.33 14.29 23.26
CA ALA A 307 -1.29 15.02 22.41
C ALA A 307 -0.72 16.36 21.93
N LYS A 308 -0.04 17.09 22.81
CA LYS A 308 0.64 18.34 22.48
C LYS A 308 1.76 18.13 21.47
N GLU A 309 2.60 17.11 21.65
CA GLU A 309 3.69 16.80 20.71
C GLU A 309 3.15 16.43 19.32
N MET A 310 2.08 15.62 19.23
CA MET A 310 1.42 15.28 17.96
C MET A 310 0.68 16.47 17.33
N GLY A 311 0.34 17.49 18.13
CA GLY A 311 -0.50 18.61 17.73
C GLY A 311 -1.96 18.21 17.48
N VAL A 312 -2.50 17.30 18.30
CA VAL A 312 -3.92 16.87 18.25
C VAL A 312 -4.71 17.46 19.42
N ASP A 313 -6.03 17.36 19.39
CA ASP A 313 -6.89 17.77 20.50
C ASP A 313 -6.67 16.86 21.71
N GLU A 314 -6.14 17.44 22.80
CA GLU A 314 -5.83 16.75 24.04
C GLU A 314 -7.03 16.00 24.62
N SER A 315 -8.18 16.67 24.70
CA SER A 315 -9.38 16.11 25.34
C SER A 315 -9.92 14.90 24.56
N LYS A 316 -9.91 14.99 23.22
CA LYS A 316 -10.33 13.90 22.34
C LYS A 316 -9.34 12.74 22.38
N PHE A 317 -8.03 13.04 22.38
CA PHE A 317 -7.00 12.01 22.46
C PHE A 317 -7.08 11.22 23.76
N VAL A 318 -7.11 11.89 24.91
CA VAL A 318 -7.21 11.22 26.21
C VAL A 318 -8.51 10.43 26.32
N ALA A 319 -9.63 10.94 25.78
CA ALA A 319 -10.88 10.21 25.72
C ALA A 319 -10.79 8.94 24.85
N SER A 320 -10.11 9.00 23.70
CA SER A 320 -9.86 7.84 22.83
C SER A 320 -9.05 6.76 23.54
N VAL A 321 -7.94 7.15 24.21
CA VAL A 321 -7.12 6.21 24.99
C VAL A 321 -7.94 5.55 26.09
N LYS A 322 -8.73 6.34 26.82
CA LYS A 322 -9.60 5.82 27.88
C LYS A 322 -10.64 4.83 27.33
N GLN A 323 -11.32 5.18 26.25
CA GLN A 323 -12.36 4.33 25.65
C GLN A 323 -11.78 3.01 25.12
N TYR A 324 -10.59 3.05 24.52
CA TYR A 324 -9.86 1.88 24.07
C TYR A 324 -9.47 0.94 25.23
N ASN A 325 -8.85 1.49 26.28
CA ASN A 325 -8.47 0.72 27.48
C ASN A 325 -9.70 0.18 28.25
N ASP A 326 -10.79 0.95 28.32
CA ASP A 326 -12.05 0.48 28.91
C ASP A 326 -12.64 -0.69 28.12
N SER A 327 -12.46 -0.71 26.79
CA SER A 327 -12.92 -1.82 25.94
C SER A 327 -12.19 -3.12 26.25
N ILE A 328 -10.89 -3.06 26.53
CA ILE A 328 -10.09 -4.19 27.03
C ILE A 328 -10.68 -4.68 28.36
N LYS A 329 -10.87 -3.77 29.32
CA LYS A 329 -11.36 -4.10 30.66
C LYS A 329 -12.76 -4.71 30.66
N ASN A 330 -13.65 -4.19 29.82
CA ASN A 330 -15.04 -4.62 29.76
C ASN A 330 -15.26 -5.79 28.77
N GLY A 331 -14.24 -6.15 27.98
CA GLY A 331 -14.32 -7.19 26.96
C GLY A 331 -15.23 -6.85 25.77
N LYS A 332 -15.53 -5.56 25.55
CA LYS A 332 -16.39 -5.08 24.47
C LYS A 332 -15.97 -3.69 23.98
N ASP A 333 -15.74 -3.55 22.68
CA ASP A 333 -15.59 -2.25 22.02
C ASP A 333 -16.92 -1.79 21.44
N GLU A 334 -17.57 -0.83 22.10
CA GLU A 334 -18.87 -0.31 21.65
C GLU A 334 -18.77 0.66 20.47
N LEU A 335 -17.56 1.13 20.14
CA LEU A 335 -17.37 2.10 19.08
C LEU A 335 -17.28 1.43 17.70
N PHE A 336 -16.47 0.38 17.58
CA PHE A 336 -16.26 -0.32 16.30
C PHE A 336 -16.67 -1.78 16.29
N PHE A 337 -17.17 -2.33 17.41
CA PHE A 337 -17.51 -3.75 17.53
C PHE A 337 -16.32 -4.69 17.22
N SER A 338 -15.11 -4.19 17.45
CA SER A 338 -13.85 -4.91 17.30
C SER A 338 -13.69 -6.00 18.37
N ASN A 339 -12.61 -6.80 18.27
CA ASN A 339 -12.24 -7.77 19.29
C ASN A 339 -11.21 -7.20 20.29
N PRO A 340 -11.64 -6.65 21.45
CA PRO A 340 -10.74 -6.04 22.41
C PRO A 340 -9.82 -7.05 23.14
N SER A 341 -10.03 -8.37 22.99
CA SER A 341 -9.09 -9.35 23.54
C SER A 341 -7.74 -9.33 22.81
N ARG A 342 -7.68 -8.74 21.60
CA ARG A 342 -6.45 -8.59 20.82
C ARG A 342 -5.76 -7.25 21.10
N PHE A 343 -6.47 -6.26 21.64
CA PHE A 343 -5.96 -4.91 21.84
C PHE A 343 -4.73 -4.86 22.75
N ILE A 344 -3.81 -3.95 22.43
CA ILE A 344 -2.61 -3.65 23.22
C ILE A 344 -2.88 -2.40 24.05
N SER A 345 -2.92 -2.54 25.38
CA SER A 345 -3.20 -1.43 26.30
C SER A 345 -2.20 -0.28 26.15
N VAL A 346 -2.67 0.94 26.41
CA VAL A 346 -1.83 2.14 26.49
C VAL A 346 -1.94 2.70 27.90
N ASP A 347 -1.12 2.21 28.83
CA ASP A 347 -1.26 2.53 30.26
C ASP A 347 0.06 2.77 31.02
N LYS A 348 1.23 2.59 30.36
CA LYS A 348 2.53 2.82 30.99
C LYS A 348 3.44 3.75 30.18
N ALA A 349 3.75 4.89 30.78
CA ALA A 349 4.74 5.84 30.28
C ALA A 349 6.17 5.26 30.19
N PRO A 350 7.06 5.83 29.36
CA PRO A 350 6.78 6.85 28.35
C PRO A 350 5.87 6.30 27.24
N TYR A 351 5.06 7.20 26.68
CA TYR A 351 4.21 6.93 25.53
C TYR A 351 4.88 7.47 24.26
N TYR A 352 4.72 6.76 23.16
CA TYR A 352 5.16 7.14 21.84
C TYR A 352 3.99 7.18 20.87
N ALA A 353 4.12 8.02 19.86
CA ALA A 353 3.26 7.98 18.68
C ALA A 353 4.14 7.92 17.42
N VAL A 354 3.81 7.00 16.52
CA VAL A 354 4.42 6.93 15.18
C VAL A 354 3.38 7.39 14.18
N LYS A 355 3.69 8.46 13.45
CA LYS A 355 2.83 9.07 12.45
C LYS A 355 3.04 8.39 11.10
N PHE A 356 1.94 8.03 10.46
CA PHE A 356 1.92 7.54 9.09
C PHE A 356 0.89 8.30 8.24
N SER A 357 1.06 8.21 6.92
CA SER A 357 0.12 8.71 5.94
C SER A 357 -0.46 7.55 5.11
N ALA A 358 -1.67 7.73 4.57
CA ALA A 358 -2.27 6.76 3.65
C ALA A 358 -1.34 6.54 2.46
N ARG A 359 -1.05 5.28 2.12
CA ARG A 359 -0.20 4.93 0.98
C ARG A 359 -1.04 4.82 -0.29
N ASN A 360 -0.92 5.79 -1.18
CA ASN A 360 -1.54 5.77 -2.50
C ASN A 360 -0.75 4.84 -3.44
N LEU A 361 -1.36 3.74 -3.89
CA LEU A 361 -0.75 2.84 -4.88
C LEU A 361 -0.86 3.41 -6.31
N GLY A 362 -1.96 4.09 -6.60
CA GLY A 362 -2.26 4.60 -7.93
C GLY A 362 -3.75 4.82 -8.16
N THR A 363 -4.11 5.14 -9.39
CA THR A 363 -5.47 5.50 -9.79
C THR A 363 -6.15 4.34 -10.50
N LEU A 364 -7.42 4.08 -10.18
CA LEU A 364 -8.19 2.95 -10.75
C LEU A 364 -9.07 3.37 -11.94
N GLY A 365 -9.42 4.65 -12.05
CA GLY A 365 -10.19 5.17 -13.17
C GLY A 365 -9.37 5.89 -14.22
N GLY A 366 -10.08 6.43 -15.21
CA GLY A 366 -9.50 7.11 -16.36
C GLY A 366 -10.40 6.99 -17.58
N ILE A 367 -10.14 5.97 -18.39
CA ILE A 367 -10.84 5.71 -19.65
C ILE A 367 -12.03 4.78 -19.40
N SER A 368 -13.23 5.16 -19.85
CA SER A 368 -14.39 4.27 -19.85
C SER A 368 -14.18 3.12 -20.85
N ILE A 369 -14.45 1.89 -20.40
CA ILE A 369 -14.39 0.67 -21.22
C ILE A 369 -15.68 -0.14 -21.06
N ASN A 370 -15.94 -1.01 -22.04
CA ASN A 370 -17.16 -1.81 -22.14
C ASN A 370 -17.15 -3.10 -21.31
#